data_AF-A0A290Z613-F1
#
_entry.id   AF-A0A290Z613-F1
#
_cell.length_a   1.000
_cell.length_b   1.000
_cell.length_c   1.000
_cell.angle_alpha   90.00
_cell.angle_beta   90.00
_cell.angle_gamma   90.00
#
_symmetry.space_group_name_H-M   'P 1'
#
loop_
_entity.id
_entity.type
_entity.pdbx_description
1 polymer ?
#
loop_
_entity_poly.entity_id
_entity_poly.type
_entity_poly.pdbx_seq_one_letter_code
_entity_poly.pdbx_strand_id
1 'polypeptide(L)' 'MSWSAKISPERSVSAGRDAAREAADRAETAHRHRAALVVADHSTSVTDCRELLVMLGLSGRVPGTAAPERLP' A
#
# COMPACT_ATOMS: atom_id res chain seq x y z
N MET A 1 22.15 -17.46 -37.24
CA MET A 1 21.51 -17.52 -35.91
C MET A 1 21.02 -16.12 -35.55
N SER A 2 19.77 -15.79 -35.88
CA SER A 2 19.19 -14.48 -35.58
C SER A 2 18.66 -14.48 -34.15
N TRP A 3 19.44 -13.94 -33.21
CA TRP A 3 19.01 -13.63 -31.84
C TRP A 3 17.88 -12.57 -31.80
N SER A 4 17.46 -12.02 -32.94
CA SER A 4 16.48 -10.93 -33.02
C SER A 4 15.03 -11.32 -32.73
N ALA A 5 14.79 -12.24 -31.79
CA ALA A 5 13.66 -12.15 -30.87
C ALA A 5 13.83 -10.91 -29.97
N LYS A 6 14.07 -9.77 -30.63
CA LYS A 6 14.21 -8.40 -30.12
C LYS A 6 13.06 -8.20 -29.17
N ILE A 7 13.38 -7.93 -27.92
CA ILE A 7 12.47 -7.53 -26.87
C ILE A 7 11.40 -6.62 -27.50
N SER A 8 10.17 -7.14 -27.63
CA SER A 8 9.09 -6.37 -28.24
C SER A 8 8.91 -5.10 -27.41
N PRO A 9 8.96 -3.91 -28.01
CA PRO A 9 8.90 -2.65 -27.27
C PRO A 9 7.63 -2.54 -26.42
N GLU A 10 6.53 -3.14 -26.85
CA GLU A 10 5.31 -3.28 -26.07
C GLU A 10 5.49 -4.06 -24.74
N ARG A 11 6.32 -5.10 -24.73
CA ARG A 11 6.63 -5.88 -23.51
C ARG A 11 7.57 -5.13 -22.57
N SER A 12 8.47 -4.32 -23.11
CA SER A 12 9.31 -3.41 -22.31
C SER A 12 8.50 -2.30 -21.65
N VAL A 13 7.55 -1.72 -22.39
CA VAL A 13 6.68 -0.65 -21.86
C VAL A 13 5.71 -1.20 -20.82
N SER A 14 5.14 -2.40 -21.01
CA SER A 14 4.29 -3.03 -20.00
C SER A 14 5.08 -3.34 -18.73
N ALA A 15 6.26 -3.96 -18.85
CA ALA A 15 7.12 -4.24 -17.69
C ALA A 15 7.55 -2.95 -16.96
N GLY A 16 7.82 -1.87 -17.70
CA GLY A 16 8.12 -0.56 -17.11
C GLY A 16 6.93 0.04 -16.35
N ARG A 17 5.71 -0.10 -16.88
CA ARG A 17 4.48 0.35 -16.22
C ARG A 17 4.19 -0.46 -14.95
N ASP A 18 4.38 -1.77 -14.99
CA ASP A 18 4.18 -2.65 -13.84
C ASP A 18 5.18 -2.32 -12.72
N ALA A 19 6.47 -2.15 -13.06
CA ALA A 19 7.50 -1.72 -12.10
C ALA A 19 7.21 -0.33 -11.50
N ALA A 20 6.70 0.61 -12.32
CA ALA A 20 6.29 1.93 -11.83
C ALA A 20 5.12 1.85 -10.84
N ARG A 21 4.15 0.97 -11.11
CA ARG A 21 3.01 0.73 -10.21
C ARG A 21 3.47 0.12 -8.89
N GLU A 22 4.32 -0.91 -8.93
CA GLU A 22 4.89 -1.52 -7.72
C GLU A 22 5.71 -0.52 -6.90
N ALA A 23 6.48 0.35 -7.56
CA ALA A 23 7.23 1.40 -6.89
C ALA A 23 6.30 2.43 -6.22
N ALA A 24 5.22 2.83 -6.90
CA ALA A 24 4.21 3.71 -6.35
C ALA A 24 3.50 3.08 -5.14
N ASP A 25 3.11 1.81 -5.24
CA ASP A 25 2.45 1.09 -4.14
C ASP A 25 3.37 0.97 -2.91
N ARG A 26 4.67 0.71 -3.12
CA ARG A 26 5.67 0.70 -2.04
C ARG A 26 5.87 2.09 -1.43
N ALA A 27 5.94 3.13 -2.25
CA ALA A 27 6.09 4.51 -1.79
C ALA A 27 4.88 4.96 -0.95
N GLU A 28 3.68 4.64 -1.40
CA GLU A 28 2.44 4.93 -0.69
C GLU A 28 2.36 4.18 0.64
N THR A 29 2.75 2.90 0.64
CA THR A 29 2.83 2.10 1.88
C THR A 29 3.81 2.72 2.88
N ALA A 30 4.99 3.13 2.41
CA ALA A 30 5.99 3.78 3.26
C ALA A 30 5.51 5.15 3.77
N HIS A 31 4.79 5.91 2.95
CA HIS A 31 4.21 7.19 3.34
C HIS A 31 3.16 7.01 4.44
N ARG A 32 2.21 6.08 4.26
CA ARG A 32 1.18 5.76 5.27
C ARG A 32 1.80 5.26 6.57
N HIS A 33 2.83 4.44 6.50
CA HIS A 33 3.55 3.97 7.68
C HIS A 33 4.19 5.13 8.45
N ARG A 34 4.84 6.07 7.76
CA ARG A 34 5.40 7.27 8.41
C ARG A 34 4.32 8.14 9.04
N ALA A 35 3.20 8.33 8.36
CA ALA A 35 2.07 9.09 8.90
C ALA A 35 1.51 8.45 10.18
N ALA A 36 1.40 7.11 10.21
CA ALA A 36 0.95 6.39 11.39
C ALA A 36 1.91 6.53 12.59
N LEU A 37 3.23 6.54 12.33
CA LEU A 37 4.24 6.79 13.36
C LEU A 37 4.14 8.21 13.93
N VAL A 38 3.89 9.21 13.09
CA VAL A 38 3.69 10.60 13.54
C VAL A 38 2.45 10.70 14.44
N VAL A 39 1.34 10.04 14.06
CA VAL A 39 0.14 9.99 14.91
C VAL A 39 0.47 9.32 16.24
N ALA A 40 1.18 8.20 16.23
CA ALA A 40 1.55 7.49 17.46
C ALA A 40 2.45 8.32 18.39
N ASP A 41 3.37 9.12 17.83
CA ASP A 41 4.26 10.00 18.61
C ASP A 41 3.50 11.16 19.28
N HIS A 42 2.48 11.70 18.61
CA HIS A 42 1.72 12.85 19.11
C HIS A 42 0.44 12.50 19.88
N SER A 43 0.02 11.23 19.87
CA SER A 43 -1.20 10.81 20.55
C SER A 43 -0.99 10.71 22.06
N THR A 44 -1.99 11.13 22.83
CA THR A 44 -1.91 11.14 24.30
C THR A 44 -2.35 9.81 24.93
N SER A 45 -3.07 8.99 24.17
CA SER A 45 -3.50 7.66 24.61
C SER A 45 -3.59 6.68 23.43
N VAL A 46 -3.64 5.39 23.76
CA VAL A 46 -3.83 4.31 22.76
C VAL A 46 -5.19 4.44 22.07
N THR A 47 -6.23 4.84 22.80
CA THR A 47 -7.58 5.04 22.25
C THR A 47 -7.61 6.20 21.26
N ASP A 48 -7.05 7.34 21.65
CA ASP A 48 -6.89 8.54 20.82
C ASP A 48 -6.10 8.26 19.54
N CYS A 49 -4.95 7.59 19.69
CA CYS A 49 -4.13 7.14 18.55
C CYS A 49 -4.94 6.28 17.58
N ARG A 50 -5.70 5.31 18.09
CA ARG A 50 -6.53 4.43 17.26
C ARG A 50 -7.62 5.20 16.52
N GLU A 51 -8.30 6.12 17.19
CA GLU A 51 -9.33 6.96 16.57
C GLU A 51 -8.74 7.83 15.45
N LEU A 52 -7.61 8.48 15.71
CA LEU A 52 -6.90 9.29 14.71
C LEU A 52 -6.43 8.46 13.51
N LEU A 53 -5.89 7.26 13.73
CA LEU A 53 -5.50 6.36 12.65
C LEU A 53 -6.70 5.91 11.81
N VAL A 54 -7.88 5.73 12.40
CA VAL A 54 -9.11 5.39 11.68
C VAL A 54 -9.60 6.58 10.86
N MET A 55 -9.67 7.77 11.46
CA MET A 55 -10.11 9.00 10.77
C MET A 55 -9.24 9.35 9.58
N LEU A 56 -7.93 9.10 9.67
CA LEU A 56 -6.97 9.38 8.61
C LEU A 56 -6.84 8.23 7.58
N GLY A 57 -7.58 7.13 7.75
CA GLY A 57 -7.48 5.96 6.87
C GLY A 57 -6.12 5.25 6.94
N LEU A 58 -5.34 5.49 7.99
CA LEU A 58 -4.01 4.91 8.23
C LEU A 58 -4.07 3.59 8.99
N SER A 59 -5.24 3.26 9.55
CA SER A 59 -5.52 1.94 10.11
C SER A 59 -5.43 0.92 9.00
N GLY A 60 -4.29 0.22 8.94
CA GLY A 60 -4.03 -0.79 7.94
C GLY A 60 -5.21 -1.75 7.86
N ARG A 61 -5.85 -1.83 6.69
CA ARG A 61 -6.73 -2.96 6.41
C ARG A 61 -5.83 -4.17 6.41
N VAL A 62 -5.87 -4.98 7.47
CA VAL A 62 -5.18 -6.28 7.49
C VAL A 62 -5.72 -7.05 6.29
N PRO A 63 -4.91 -7.34 5.25
CA PRO A 63 -5.36 -8.22 4.18
C PRO A 63 -5.44 -9.63 4.77
N GLY A 64 -6.58 -9.95 5.38
CA GLY A 64 -6.76 -11.18 6.16
C GLY A 64 -7.92 -11.14 7.15
N THR A 65 -8.44 -9.97 7.53
CA THR A 65 -9.69 -9.88 8.29
C THR A 65 -10.84 -9.66 7.31
N ALA A 66 -11.29 -10.75 6.70
CA ALA A 66 -12.66 -10.83 6.23
C ALA A 66 -13.56 -10.36 7.38
N ALA A 67 -14.44 -9.39 7.09
CA ALA A 67 -15.46 -8.96 8.04
C ALA A 67 -16.17 -10.21 8.58
N PRO A 68 -16.44 -10.32 9.90
CA PRO A 68 -17.27 -11.41 10.39
C PRO A 68 -18.61 -11.34 9.64
N GLU A 69 -18.99 -12.47 9.04
CA GLU A 69 -20.30 -12.71 8.47
C GLU A 69 -21.37 -12.03 9.34
N ARG A 70 -22.05 -11.05 8.78
CA ARG A 70 -23.31 -10.57 9.35
C ARG A 70 -24.38 -11.58 8.97
N LEU A 71 -24.66 -12.50 9.88
CA LEU A 71 -25.95 -13.19 10.02
C LEU A 71 -26.61 -12.65 11.30
N PRO A 72 -27.94 -12.52 11.39
CA PRO A 72 -28.97 -13.27 10.68
C PRO A 72 -29.65 -12.54 9.51
#